data_AF-A0A970YP09-F1
#
_entry.id   AF-A0A970YP09-F1
#
_cell.length_a   1.000
_cell.length_b   1.000
_cell.length_c   1.000
_cell.angle_alpha   90.00
_cell.angle_beta   90.00
_cell.angle_gamma   90.00
#
_symmetry.space_group_name_H-M   'P 1'
#
loop_
_entity.id
_entity.type
_entity.pdbx_description
1 polymer ?
#
loop_
_entity_poly.entity_id
_entity_poly.type
_entity_poly.pdbx_seq_one_letter_code
_entity_poly.pdbx_strand_id
1 'polypeptide(L)' 'ERIAKNAPLAVAYSKKAIVDGLEQSDMDQAIEVEAKLFGKCFETADQKEGMSAFLEKRKPEFKGK' A
#
# COMPACT_ATOMS: atom_id res chain seq x y z
N GLU A 1 6.76 16.38 4.45
CA GLU A 1 7.10 15.29 5.40
C GLU A 1 5.99 14.29 5.72
N ARG A 2 4.71 14.53 5.37
CA ARG A 2 3.61 13.62 5.74
C ARG A 2 3.64 12.25 5.02
N ILE A 3 3.91 12.24 3.72
CA ILE A 3 3.96 11.00 2.91
C ILE A 3 5.20 10.16 3.25
N ALA A 4 6.34 10.81 3.52
CA ALA A 4 7.60 10.14 3.85
C ALA A 4 7.58 9.38 5.19
N LYS A 5 6.55 9.60 6.03
CA LYS A 5 6.33 8.85 7.28
C LYS A 5 5.53 7.56 7.08
N ASN A 6 5.01 7.31 5.88
CA ASN A 6 4.26 6.10 5.55
C ASN A 6 5.18 5.01 4.98
N ALA A 7 4.67 3.78 4.91
CA ALA A 7 5.38 2.66 4.29
C ALA A 7 5.73 2.98 2.82
N PRO A 8 7.03 3.02 2.44
CA PRO A 8 7.46 3.45 1.11
C PRO A 8 6.87 2.60 -0.01
N LEU A 9 6.82 1.28 0.19
CA LEU A 9 6.26 0.34 -0.78
C LEU A 9 4.74 0.51 -0.93
N ALA A 10 4.02 0.75 0.17
CA ALA A 10 2.59 1.01 0.12
C ALA A 10 2.29 2.29 -0.67
N VAL A 11 3.05 3.38 -0.44
CA VAL A 11 2.89 4.63 -1.20
C VAL A 11 3.18 4.43 -2.69
N ALA A 12 4.22 3.66 -3.03
CA ALA A 12 4.55 3.34 -4.42
C ALA A 12 3.43 2.53 -5.09
N TYR A 13 2.89 1.52 -4.41
CA TYR A 13 1.79 0.70 -4.91
C TYR A 13 0.49 1.50 -5.04
N SER A 14 0.15 2.38 -4.09
CA SER A 14 -1.00 3.27 -4.22
C SER A 14 -0.89 4.19 -5.44
N LYS A 15 0.29 4.79 -5.66
CA LYS A 15 0.52 5.60 -6.86
C LYS A 15 0.36 4.77 -8.14
N LYS A 16 0.90 3.54 -8.15
CA LYS A 16 0.79 2.64 -9.29
C LYS A 16 -0.66 2.24 -9.56
N ALA A 17 -1.43 1.91 -8.52
CA ALA A 17 -2.83 1.55 -8.64
C ALA A 17 -3.67 2.69 -9.26
N ILE A 18 -3.40 3.94 -8.85
CA ILE A 18 -4.08 5.10 -9.41
C ILE A 18 -3.73 5.29 -10.89
N VAL A 19 -2.44 5.24 -11.25
CA VAL A 19 -2.01 5.43 -12.65
C VAL A 19 -2.54 4.31 -13.54
N ASP A 20 -2.23 3.06 -13.20
CA ASP A 20 -2.62 1.89 -13.99
C ASP A 20 -4.16 1.73 -14.03
N GLY A 21 -4.86 2.10 -12.94
CA GLY A 21 -6.32 2.06 -12.85
C GLY A 21 -7.00 3.11 -13.72
N LEU A 22 -6.44 4.32 -13.84
CA LEU A 22 -6.95 5.36 -14.73
C LEU A 22 -6.78 5.03 -16.22
N GLU A 23 -5.87 4.11 -16.55
CA GLU A 23 -5.69 3.62 -17.92
C GLU A 23 -6.70 2.52 -18.30
N GLN A 24 -7.47 1.98 -17.35
CA GLN A 24 -8.49 0.98 -17.63
C GLN A 24 -9.75 1.63 -18.21
N SER A 25 -10.36 0.97 -19.20
CA SER A 25 -11.60 1.45 -19.83
C SER A 25 -12.86 1.06 -19.04
N ASP A 26 -12.72 0.13 -18.09
CA ASP A 26 -13.79 -0.42 -17.29
C ASP A 26 -13.46 -0.36 -15.79
N MET A 27 -14.49 -0.11 -14.97
CA MET A 27 -14.33 0.08 -13.52
C MET A 27 -13.93 -1.23 -12.83
N ASP A 28 -14.47 -2.37 -13.25
CA ASP A 28 -14.15 -3.66 -12.63
C ASP A 28 -12.69 -4.04 -12.88
N GLN A 29 -12.16 -3.69 -14.05
CA GLN A 29 -10.72 -3.84 -14.35
C GLN A 29 -9.85 -2.95 -13.48
N ALA A 30 -10.24 -1.69 -13.26
CA ALA A 30 -9.52 -0.79 -12.36
C ALA A 30 -9.51 -1.31 -10.91
N ILE A 31 -10.65 -1.83 -10.43
CA ILE A 31 -10.76 -2.45 -9.11
C ILE A 31 -9.87 -3.69 -9.00
N GLU A 32 -9.79 -4.52 -10.05
CA GLU A 32 -8.91 -5.69 -10.04
C GLU A 32 -7.43 -5.31 -9.95
N VAL A 33 -7.01 -4.25 -10.65
CA VAL A 33 -5.65 -3.69 -10.55
C VAL A 33 -5.35 -3.22 -9.13
N GLU A 34 -6.27 -2.48 -8.52
CA GLU A 34 -6.14 -2.03 -7.13
C GLU A 34 -6.05 -3.21 -6.15
N ALA A 35 -6.94 -4.18 -6.27
CA ALA A 35 -6.98 -5.37 -5.40
C ALA A 35 -5.68 -6.18 -5.47
N LYS A 36 -5.10 -6.33 -6.68
CA LYS A 36 -3.81 -7.01 -6.87
C LYS A 36 -2.66 -6.27 -6.18
N LEU A 37 -2.58 -4.96 -6.34
CA LEU A 37 -1.53 -4.14 -5.73
C LEU A 37 -1.69 -4.05 -4.20
N PHE A 38 -2.93 -3.97 -3.73
CA PHE A 38 -3.25 -4.06 -2.31
C PHE A 38 -2.86 -5.41 -1.71
N GLY A 39 -3.15 -6.52 -2.41
CA GLY A 39 -2.72 -7.85 -2.00
C GLY A 39 -1.20 -7.96 -1.86
N LYS A 40 -0.43 -7.38 -2.78
CA LYS A 40 1.03 -7.33 -2.70
C LYS A 40 1.54 -6.55 -1.48
N CYS A 41 0.80 -5.57 -0.98
CA CYS A 41 1.16 -4.89 0.27
C CYS A 41 1.22 -5.88 1.45
N PHE A 42 0.34 -6.89 1.51
CA PHE A 42 0.29 -7.85 2.62
C PHE A 42 1.52 -8.77 2.71
N GLU A 43 2.29 -8.88 1.63
CA GLU A 43 3.53 -9.65 1.62
C GLU A 43 4.70 -8.86 2.20
N THR A 44 4.58 -7.53 2.33
CA THR A 44 5.65 -6.63 2.81
C THR A 44 5.83 -6.73 4.33
N ALA A 45 7.06 -6.55 4.79
CA ALA A 45 7.37 -6.46 6.21
C ALA A 45 6.74 -5.21 6.84
N ASP A 46 6.69 -4.11 6.09
CA ASP A 46 6.07 -2.86 6.54
C ASP A 46 4.57 -3.01 6.84
N GLN A 47 3.86 -3.85 6.09
CA GLN A 47 2.45 -4.13 6.37
C GLN A 47 2.28 -4.87 7.69
N LYS A 48 3.12 -5.87 7.97
CA LYS A 48 3.10 -6.63 9.22
C LYS A 48 3.42 -5.72 10.40
N GLU A 49 4.45 -4.89 10.27
CA GLU A 49 4.84 -3.90 11.27
C GLU A 49 3.74 -2.87 11.51
N GLY A 50 3.09 -2.37 10.46
CA GLY A 50 1.95 -1.46 10.58
C GLY A 50 0.79 -2.06 11.37
N MET A 51 0.45 -3.32 11.11
CA MET A 51 -0.59 -4.03 11.87
C MET A 51 -0.19 -4.27 13.31
N SER A 52 1.04 -4.74 13.57
CA SER A 52 1.56 -4.97 14.92
C SER A 52 1.61 -3.68 15.73
N ALA A 53 2.15 -2.60 15.16
CA ALA A 53 2.22 -1.30 15.80
C ALA A 53 0.83 -0.74 16.14
N PHE A 54 -0.16 -0.96 15.27
CA PHE A 54 -1.55 -0.59 15.53
C PHE A 54 -2.13 -1.34 16.73
N LEU A 55 -1.97 -2.66 16.79
CA LEU A 55 -2.42 -3.49 17.92
C LEU A 55 -1.72 -3.11 19.22
N GLU A 56 -0.43 -2.80 19.15
CA GLU A 56 0.40 -2.37 20.28
C GLU A 56 0.24 -0.88 20.64
N LYS A 57 -0.58 -0.13 19.90
CA LYS A 57 -0.83 1.32 20.09
C LYS A 57 0.45 2.17 20.10
N ARG A 58 1.46 1.77 19.32
CA ARG A 58 2.72 2.49 19.14
C ARG A 58 2.83 3.05 17.73
N LYS A 59 3.84 3.90 17.49
CA LYS A 59 4.16 4.36 16.15
C LYS A 59 4.85 3.23 15.37
N PRO A 60 4.47 2.99 14.10
CA PRO A 60 5.14 2.01 13.26
C PRO A 60 6.50 2.51 12.78
N GLU A 61 7.44 1.58 12.60
CA GLU A 61 8.76 1.85 12.01
C GLU A 61 8.89 1.19 10.63
N PHE A 62 8.54 1.92 9.58
CA PHE A 62 8.63 1.43 8.20
C PHE A 62 10.07 1.43 7.69
N LYS A 63 10.50 0.34 7.06
CA LYS A 63 11.85 0.11 6.54
C LYS A 63 11.88 -0.08 5.02
N GLY A 64 10.73 -0.04 4.33
CA GLY A 64 10.63 -0.19 2.89
C GLY A 64 10.89 -1.63 2.44
N LYS A 65 10.47 -2.62 3.23
CA LYS A 65 10.65 -4.05 2.98
C LYS A 65 9.33 -4.79 3.07
#